data_AF-A0A0T9RAL1-F1
#
_entry.id   AF-A0A0T9RAL1-F1
#
_cell.length_a   1.000
_cell.length_b   1.000
_cell.length_c   1.000
_cell.angle_alpha   90.00
_cell.angle_beta   90.00
_cell.angle_gamma   90.00
#
_symmetry.space_group_name_H-M   'P 1'
#
loop_
_entity.id
_entity.type
_entity.pdbx_description
1 polymer ?
#
loop_
_entity_poly.entity_id
_entity_poly.type
_entity_poly.pdbx_seq_one_letter_code
_entity_poly.pdbx_strand_id
1 'polypeptide(L)'
;MELKRELRICKGRLDEVKGAISIRCRCNGTGKVRDLEKSKRIGAPVEKECERCSGIGYKRTPSTTAYKAITALLPELNERTWRRNWKPFYESLVAKCDIEESYAESEFQKITR
;
A
#
# COMPACT_ATOMS: atom_id res chain seq x y z
N MET A 1 10.13 20.98 28.14
CA MET A 1 10.51 19.60 27.81
C MET A 1 9.75 19.19 26.56
N GLU A 2 10.47 18.66 25.57
CA GLU A 2 10.11 18.63 24.15
C GLU A 2 8.81 17.90 23.78
N LEU A 3 7.78 18.66 23.40
CA LEU A 3 6.65 18.21 22.58
C LEU A 3 6.97 18.27 21.07
N LYS A 4 8.18 17.84 20.65
CA LYS A 4 8.61 17.85 19.23
C LYS A 4 8.91 16.46 18.66
N ARG A 5 8.19 15.42 19.09
CA ARG A 5 8.31 14.08 18.52
C ARG A 5 6.97 13.39 18.34
N GLU A 6 6.06 13.92 17.52
CA GLU A 6 4.94 13.06 17.06
C GLU A 6 4.19 13.48 15.79
N LEU A 7 4.49 14.63 15.18
CA LEU A 7 4.02 14.93 13.83
C LEU A 7 5.16 14.80 12.81
N ARG A 8 5.55 13.57 12.51
CA ARG A 8 6.38 13.23 11.35
C ARG A 8 5.68 12.24 10.42
N ILE A 9 4.35 12.33 10.34
CA ILE A 9 3.53 11.42 9.53
C ILE A 9 3.49 11.85 8.04
N CYS A 10 3.90 13.06 7.66
CA CYS A 10 3.78 13.51 6.26
C CYS A 10 4.97 14.31 5.68
N LYS A 11 6.18 14.27 6.28
CA LYS A 11 7.33 15.04 5.75
C LYS A 11 8.60 14.19 5.71
N GLY A 12 8.77 13.45 4.62
CA GLY A 12 10.02 12.76 4.31
C GLY A 12 9.81 11.60 3.36
N ARG A 13 10.40 11.68 2.17
CA ARG A 13 10.56 10.58 1.22
C ARG A 13 11.51 9.55 1.86
N LEU A 14 10.98 8.69 2.75
CA LEU A 14 11.77 7.67 3.46
C LEU A 14 12.45 6.68 2.49
N ASP A 15 11.99 6.64 1.23
CA ASP A 15 12.48 5.74 0.19
C ASP A 15 13.91 6.05 -0.31
N GLU A 16 14.46 7.23 -0.02
CA GLU A 16 15.82 7.65 -0.45
C GLU A 16 16.91 7.38 0.59
N VAL A 17 16.55 6.90 1.79
CA VAL A 17 17.54 6.58 2.84
C VAL A 17 18.07 5.16 2.62
N LYS A 18 19.39 5.01 2.45
CA LYS A 18 20.03 3.67 2.38
C LYS A 18 19.66 2.86 3.62
N GLY A 19 18.93 1.76 3.42
CA GLY A 19 18.47 0.88 4.50
C GLY A 19 17.01 1.08 4.94
N ALA A 20 16.28 2.03 4.38
CA ALA A 20 14.85 2.15 4.63
C ALA A 20 14.06 1.02 3.95
N ILE A 21 13.17 0.37 4.71
CA ILE A 21 12.23 -0.61 4.16
C ILE A 21 11.11 0.18 3.46
N SER A 22 11.14 0.22 2.13
CA SER A 22 10.06 0.84 1.35
C SER A 22 8.80 -0.03 1.41
N ILE A 23 7.65 0.60 1.65
CA ILE A 23 6.33 -0.07 1.55
C ILE A 23 6.03 -0.41 0.08
N ARG A 24 6.54 0.42 -0.83
CA ARG A 24 6.46 0.25 -2.28
C ARG A 24 7.39 -0.86 -2.76
N CYS A 25 6.89 -1.71 -3.65
CA CYS A 25 7.71 -2.68 -4.38
C CYS A 25 8.64 -1.98 -5.39
N ARG A 26 9.74 -2.64 -5.75
CA ARG A 26 10.69 -2.16 -6.77
C ARG A 26 10.10 -2.00 -8.18
N CYS A 27 8.88 -2.45 -8.44
CA CYS A 27 8.10 -2.07 -9.64
C CYS A 27 7.54 -0.64 -9.59
N ASN A 28 7.99 0.17 -8.63
CA ASN A 28 7.48 1.50 -8.33
C ASN A 28 6.02 1.52 -7.84
N GLY A 29 5.53 0.38 -7.33
CA GLY A 29 4.18 0.26 -6.78
C GLY A 29 3.09 -0.05 -7.81
N THR A 30 3.43 -0.21 -9.09
CA THR A 30 2.45 -0.48 -10.15
C THR A 30 1.88 -1.91 -10.11
N GLY A 31 2.54 -2.83 -9.42
CA GLY A 31 2.22 -4.26 -9.49
C GLY A 31 2.53 -4.91 -10.84
N LYS A 32 2.97 -4.13 -11.85
CA LYS A 32 3.20 -4.57 -13.23
C LYS A 32 4.64 -4.28 -13.66
N VAL A 33 5.20 -5.12 -14.54
CA VAL A 33 6.52 -4.96 -15.16
C VAL A 33 6.42 -5.23 -16.65
N ARG A 34 7.30 -4.63 -17.46
CA ARG A 34 7.29 -4.86 -18.92
C ARG A 34 7.67 -6.31 -19.25
N ASP A 35 6.86 -6.97 -20.06
CA ASP A 35 7.16 -8.25 -20.67
C ASP A 35 8.02 -8.02 -21.91
N LEU A 36 9.33 -8.22 -21.79
CA LEU A 36 10.27 -7.96 -22.86
C LEU A 36 10.09 -8.91 -24.05
N GLU A 37 9.74 -10.17 -23.81
CA GLU A 37 9.60 -11.17 -24.87
C GLU A 37 8.32 -10.91 -25.68
N LYS A 38 7.20 -10.73 -24.99
CA LYS A 38 5.92 -10.44 -25.62
C LYS A 38 5.92 -9.06 -26.28
N SER A 39 6.57 -8.06 -25.66
CA SER A 39 6.74 -6.74 -26.28
C SER A 39 7.52 -6.80 -27.58
N LYS A 40 8.61 -7.59 -27.64
CA LYS A 40 9.40 -7.76 -28.87
C LYS A 40 8.60 -8.43 -29.98
N ARG A 41 7.78 -9.44 -29.63
CA ARG A 41 6.96 -10.17 -30.60
C ARG A 41 5.86 -9.29 -31.22
N ILE A 42 5.21 -8.47 -30.40
CA ILE A 42 4.06 -7.65 -30.82
C ILE A 42 4.51 -6.30 -31.39
N GLY A 43 5.73 -5.85 -31.08
CA GLY A 43 6.24 -4.53 -31.47
C GLY A 43 5.67 -3.38 -30.64
N ALA A 44 4.90 -3.68 -29.58
CA ALA A 44 4.32 -2.71 -28.66
C ALA A 44 4.70 -3.04 -27.21
N PRO A 45 4.76 -2.05 -26.28
CA PRO A 45 4.97 -2.33 -24.87
C PRO A 45 3.82 -3.17 -24.30
N VAL A 46 4.14 -4.36 -23.78
CA VAL A 46 3.20 -5.23 -23.08
C VAL A 46 3.66 -5.38 -21.65
N GLU A 47 2.71 -5.27 -20.72
CA GLU A 47 2.95 -5.45 -19.29
C GLU A 47 2.59 -6.87 -18.85
N LYS A 48 3.30 -7.37 -17.84
CA LYS A 48 3.00 -8.58 -17.08
C LYS A 48 2.99 -8.28 -15.60
N GLU A 49 2.45 -9.20 -14.81
CA GLU A 49 2.46 -9.10 -13.35
C GLU A 49 3.89 -9.08 -12.79
N CYS A 50 4.12 -8.25 -11.78
CA CYS A 50 5.41 -8.20 -11.09
C CYS A 50 5.57 -9.42 -10.18
N GLU A 51 6.48 -10.33 -10.53
CA GLU A 51 6.80 -11.56 -9.78
C GLU A 51 7.25 -11.29 -8.34
N ARG A 52 7.83 -10.12 -8.04
CA ARG A 52 8.33 -9.78 -6.69
C ARG A 52 7.22 -9.49 -5.70
N CYS A 53 6.14 -8.89 -6.16
CA CYS A 53 5.02 -8.50 -5.30
C CYS A 53 3.72 -9.21 -5.68
N SER A 54 3.76 -10.17 -6.59
CA SER A 54 2.59 -10.90 -7.10
C SER A 54 1.44 -9.95 -7.42
N GLY A 55 1.74 -8.92 -8.22
CA GLY A 55 0.73 -7.95 -8.66
C GLY A 55 0.29 -6.92 -7.62
N ILE A 56 0.68 -7.05 -6.34
CA ILE A 56 0.15 -6.19 -5.26
C ILE A 56 0.72 -4.76 -5.32
N GLY A 57 1.97 -4.58 -5.73
CA GLY A 57 2.63 -3.27 -5.83
C GLY A 57 3.05 -2.65 -4.49
N TYR A 58 2.15 -2.60 -3.50
CA TYR A 58 2.40 -2.06 -2.16
C TYR A 58 2.19 -3.10 -1.07
N LYS A 59 3.08 -3.12 -0.07
CA LYS A 59 2.91 -4.00 1.08
C LYS A 59 1.69 -3.56 1.89
N ARG A 60 0.74 -4.47 2.10
CA ARG A 60 -0.44 -4.22 2.94
C ARG A 60 -0.02 -4.01 4.39
N THR A 61 -0.51 -2.94 5.00
CA THR A 61 -0.28 -2.66 6.42
C THR A 61 -1.12 -3.63 7.26
N PRO A 62 -0.51 -4.44 8.13
CA PRO A 62 -1.26 -5.31 9.03
C PRO A 62 -2.07 -4.50 10.04
N SER A 63 -3.24 -5.00 10.44
CA SER A 63 -4.08 -4.38 11.49
C SER A 63 -3.33 -4.20 12.81
N THR A 64 -2.32 -5.01 13.10
CA THR A 64 -1.48 -4.89 14.30
C THR A 64 -0.62 -3.62 14.29
N THR A 65 -0.19 -3.15 13.13
CA THR A 65 0.52 -1.87 12.99
C THR A 65 -0.41 -0.71 13.30
N ALA A 66 -1.65 -0.75 12.77
CA ALA A 66 -2.67 0.24 13.08
C ALA A 66 -3.03 0.23 14.58
N TYR A 67 -3.21 -0.95 15.17
CA TYR A 67 -3.45 -1.11 16.60
C TYR A 67 -2.37 -0.43 17.44
N LYS A 68 -1.08 -0.72 17.18
CA LYS A 68 0.04 -0.11 17.91
C LYS A 68 0.05 1.42 17.83
N ALA A 69 -0.25 1.97 16.65
CA ALA A 69 -0.33 3.41 16.46
C ALA A 69 -1.50 4.03 17.25
N ILE A 70 -2.65 3.35 17.29
CA ILE A 70 -3.83 3.84 18.01
C ILE A 70 -3.64 3.70 19.52
N THR A 71 -3.05 2.60 20.02
CA THR A 71 -2.78 2.42 21.45
C THR A 71 -1.78 3.44 21.99
N ALA A 72 -0.90 4.00 21.15
CA ALA A 72 -0.04 5.12 21.54
C ALA A 72 -0.84 6.39 21.86
N LEU A 73 -2.01 6.58 21.23
CA LEU A 73 -2.93 7.70 21.45
C LEU A 73 -4.03 7.38 22.48
N LEU A 74 -4.41 6.11 22.58
CA LEU A 74 -5.50 5.61 23.43
C LEU A 74 -5.02 4.37 24.23
N PRO A 75 -4.23 4.56 25.30
CA PRO A 75 -3.59 3.47 26.04
C PRO A 75 -4.56 2.49 26.72
N GLU A 76 -5.78 2.93 27.03
CA GLU A 76 -6.85 2.11 27.62
C GLU A 76 -7.48 1.12 26.63
N LEU A 77 -7.19 1.26 25.33
CA LEU A 77 -7.72 0.37 24.31
C LEU A 77 -7.06 -1.01 24.39
N ASN A 78 -7.83 -1.98 24.89
CA ASN A 78 -7.40 -3.36 24.96
C ASN A 78 -7.46 -4.07 23.58
N GLU A 79 -6.50 -4.95 23.31
CA GLU A 79 -6.39 -5.76 22.10
C GLU A 79 -7.66 -6.58 21.83
N ARG A 80 -8.31 -7.11 22.88
CA ARG A 80 -9.57 -7.87 22.72
C ARG A 80 -10.68 -7.00 22.12
N THR A 81 -10.80 -5.75 22.58
CA THR A 81 -11.76 -4.77 22.08
C THR A 81 -11.40 -4.36 20.66
N TRP A 82 -10.12 -4.12 20.38
CA TRP A 82 -9.64 -3.86 19.02
C TRP A 82 -10.04 -4.95 18.04
N ARG A 83 -9.68 -6.21 18.34
CA ARG A 83 -9.93 -7.33 17.43
C ARG A 83 -11.40 -7.57 17.14
N ARG A 84 -12.29 -7.32 18.10
CA ARG A 84 -13.73 -7.58 17.97
C ARG A 84 -14.48 -6.43 17.31
N ASN A 85 -14.17 -5.19 17.68
CA ASN A 85 -15.01 -4.04 17.33
C ASN A 85 -14.36 -3.15 16.26
N TRP A 86 -13.04 -2.97 16.31
CA TRP A 86 -12.34 -1.97 15.49
C TRP A 86 -11.61 -2.58 14.29
N LYS A 87 -11.09 -3.79 14.42
CA LYS A 87 -10.45 -4.50 13.33
C LYS A 87 -11.37 -4.67 12.11
N PRO A 88 -12.66 -5.04 12.24
CA PRO A 88 -13.56 -5.12 11.09
C PRO A 88 -13.73 -3.77 10.38
N PHE A 89 -13.77 -2.67 11.14
CA PHE A 89 -13.82 -1.32 10.56
C PHE A 89 -12.52 -0.94 9.84
N TYR A 90 -11.36 -1.28 10.42
CA TYR A 90 -10.08 -1.12 9.73
C TYR A 90 -10.05 -1.89 8.41
N GLU A 91 -10.50 -3.15 8.41
CA GLU A 91 -10.54 -3.99 7.21
C GLU A 91 -11.52 -3.45 6.16
N SER A 92 -12.66 -2.88 6.55
CA SER A 92 -13.59 -2.25 5.61
C SER A 92 -13.02 -0.99 4.96
N LEU A 93 -12.23 -0.19 5.69
CA LEU A 93 -11.51 0.95 5.11
C LEU A 93 -10.46 0.50 4.09
N VAL A 94 -9.69 -0.55 4.40
CA VAL A 94 -8.73 -1.13 3.45
C VAL A 94 -9.45 -1.65 2.20
N ALA A 95 -10.55 -2.37 2.36
CA ALA A 95 -11.35 -2.87 1.24
C ALA A 95 -11.91 -1.72 0.39
N LYS A 96 -12.31 -0.60 1.00
CA LYS A 96 -12.75 0.58 0.24
C LYS A 96 -11.65 1.15 -0.65
N CYS A 97 -10.41 1.23 -0.16
CA CYS A 97 -9.28 1.66 -0.98
C CYS A 97 -9.08 0.73 -2.20
N ASP A 98 -9.22 -0.58 -2.02
CA ASP A 98 -9.08 -1.56 -3.12
C ASP A 98 -10.16 -1.41 -4.18
N ILE A 99 -11.40 -1.14 -3.74
CA ILE A 99 -12.52 -0.89 -4.64
C ILE A 99 -12.27 0.36 -5.48
N GLU A 100 -11.82 1.46 -4.86
CA GLU A 100 -11.53 2.71 -5.57
C GLU A 100 -10.33 2.58 -6.51
N GLU A 101 -9.29 1.85 -6.11
CA GLU A 101 -8.15 1.53 -6.98
C GLU A 101 -8.62 0.76 -8.23
N SER A 102 -9.46 -0.26 -8.05
CA SER A 102 -10.04 -1.00 -9.17
C SER A 102 -10.93 -0.14 -10.05
N TYR A 103 -11.70 0.79 -9.47
CA TYR A 103 -12.54 1.70 -10.22
C TYR A 103 -11.68 2.65 -11.08
N ALA A 104 -10.63 3.23 -10.50
CA ALA A 104 -9.69 4.11 -11.20
C ALA A 104 -8.99 3.38 -12.36
N GLU A 105 -8.53 2.14 -12.16
CA GLU A 105 -7.96 1.31 -13.22
C GLU A 105 -8.99 1.06 -14.34
N SER A 106 -10.25 0.79 -14.00
CA SER A 106 -11.30 0.56 -14.99
C SER A 106 -11.59 1.80 -15.86
N GLU A 107 -11.64 2.99 -15.24
CA GLU A 107 -11.84 4.24 -15.98
C GLU A 107 -10.62 4.58 -16.84
N PHE A 108 -9.41 4.35 -16.33
CA PHE A 108 -8.18 4.56 -17.09
C PHE A 108 -8.15 3.68 -18.35
N GLN A 109 -8.53 2.40 -18.23
CA GLN A 109 -8.59 1.47 -19.35
C GLN A 109 -9.62 1.86 -20.41
N LYS A 110 -10.73 2.51 -20.05
CA LYS A 110 -11.71 3.00 -21.03
C LYS A 110 -11.14 4.10 -21.94
N ILE A 111 -10.19 4.88 -21.44
CA ILE A 111 -9.59 6.01 -22.17
C ILE A 111 -8.37 5.57 -22.98
N THR A 112 -7.61 4.60 -22.48
CA THR A 112 -6.32 4.20 -23.05
C THR A 112 -6.36 2.97 -23.95
N ARG A 113 -7.49 2.24 -23.99
CA ARG A 113 -7.70 1.09 -24.85
C ARG A 113 -8.51 1.47 -26.08
#